data_AF-A0A804IJ72-F1
#
_entry.id   AF-A0A804IJ72-F1
#
_cell.length_a   1.000
_cell.length_b   1.000
_cell.length_c   1.000
_cell.angle_alpha   90.00
_cell.angle_beta   90.00
_cell.angle_gamma   90.00
#
_symmetry.space_group_name_H-M   'P 1'
#
loop_
_entity.id
_entity.type
_entity.pdbx_description
1 polymer ?
#
loop_
_entity_poly.entity_id
_entity_poly.type
_entity_poly.pdbx_seq_one_letter_code
_entity_poly.pdbx_strand_id
1 'polypeptide(L)'
;ARHSVHIGGLFRVDVEELSVDSIYLTVWASPLIPLHMGKTEKASIMIEHHFGRQLQPPIGEERINELGKWVRKEINVSGNSWDASSVDIAVAGLGWCAIGLKGEAVLGVWTYDGIDVVQRNSLISRRAEIFEEAGFTDSKIVSQADSAASKLNRSTCCTFGNI
;
A
#
# COMPACT_ATOMS: atom_id res chain seq x y z
N ALA A 1 -9.21 -3.05 8.72
CA ALA A 1 -9.46 -2.64 7.32
C ALA A 1 -8.20 -2.96 6.52
N ARG A 2 -8.35 -3.49 5.30
CA ARG A 2 -7.21 -3.83 4.42
C ARG A 2 -6.63 -2.55 3.82
N HIS A 3 -5.31 -2.49 3.66
CA HIS A 3 -4.63 -1.31 3.13
C HIS A 3 -3.88 -1.63 1.85
N SER A 4 -3.81 -0.63 0.97
CA SER A 4 -3.10 -0.68 -0.30
C SER A 4 -2.14 0.48 -0.39
N VAL A 5 -0.96 0.24 -0.93
CA VAL A 5 0.04 1.27 -1.23
C VAL A 5 0.24 1.32 -2.73
N HIS A 6 -0.05 2.47 -3.34
CA HIS A 6 0.29 2.75 -4.73
C HIS A 6 1.65 3.42 -4.81
N ILE A 7 2.48 2.99 -5.75
CA ILE A 7 3.79 3.55 -6.05
C ILE A 7 3.68 4.22 -7.42
N GLY A 8 3.34 5.50 -7.42
CA GLY A 8 2.86 6.21 -8.60
C GLY A 8 1.66 5.50 -9.24
N GLY A 9 1.57 5.56 -10.57
CA GLY A 9 0.65 4.75 -11.38
C GLY A 9 1.30 3.47 -11.92
N LEU A 10 2.38 2.99 -11.30
CA LEU A 10 3.25 1.95 -11.88
C LEU A 10 3.01 0.55 -11.29
N PHE A 11 2.90 0.47 -9.96
CA PHE A 11 2.52 -0.75 -9.27
C PHE A 11 1.82 -0.44 -7.94
N ARG A 12 1.10 -1.43 -7.41
CA ARG A 12 0.38 -1.36 -6.15
C ARG A 12 0.56 -2.63 -5.36
N VAL A 13 0.68 -2.52 -4.04
CA VAL A 13 0.67 -3.67 -3.12
C VAL A 13 -0.54 -3.58 -2.22
N ASP A 14 -1.36 -4.63 -2.25
CA ASP A 14 -2.54 -4.81 -1.39
C ASP A 14 -2.18 -5.80 -0.28
N VAL A 15 -2.43 -5.42 0.98
CA VAL A 15 -2.36 -6.33 2.13
C VAL A 15 -3.73 -6.98 2.30
N GLU A 16 -3.86 -8.20 1.79
CA GLU A 16 -5.15 -8.87 1.69
C GLU A 16 -5.44 -9.73 2.92
N GLU A 17 -4.48 -10.56 3.33
CA GLU A 17 -4.61 -11.39 4.52
C GLU A 17 -3.38 -11.27 5.40
N LEU A 18 -3.59 -11.31 6.71
CA LEU A 18 -2.55 -11.26 7.73
C LEU A 18 -2.93 -12.22 8.85
N SER A 19 -1.98 -13.04 9.29
CA SER A 19 -2.14 -13.86 10.49
C SER A 19 -1.85 -13.10 11.80
N VAL A 20 -1.44 -11.84 11.69
CA VAL A 20 -1.00 -10.96 12.78
C VAL A 20 -1.60 -9.56 12.63
N ASP A 21 -1.50 -8.74 13.67
CA ASP A 21 -2.13 -7.42 13.70
C ASP A 21 -1.41 -6.37 12.83
N SER A 22 -0.12 -6.56 12.55
CA SER A 22 0.72 -5.58 11.85
C SER A 22 1.64 -6.20 10.81
N ILE A 23 2.14 -5.37 9.90
CA ILE A 23 3.12 -5.70 8.87
C ILE A 23 3.91 -4.44 8.53
N TYR A 24 5.23 -4.54 8.34
CA TYR A 24 6.03 -3.46 7.76
C TYR A 24 6.22 -3.71 6.28
N LEU A 25 5.85 -2.69 5.50
CA LEU A 25 6.14 -2.60 4.07
C LEU A 25 7.08 -1.42 3.86
N THR A 26 8.32 -1.70 3.48
CA THR A 26 9.32 -0.68 3.16
C THR A 26 9.50 -0.60 1.64
N VAL A 27 9.11 0.52 1.04
CA VAL A 27 9.24 0.74 -0.41
C VAL A 27 10.63 1.26 -0.75
N TRP A 28 11.32 0.57 -1.65
CA TRP A 28 12.55 1.00 -2.30
C TRP A 28 12.27 1.35 -3.75
N ALA A 29 12.14 2.64 -4.01
CA ALA A 29 11.88 3.19 -5.34
C ALA A 29 12.59 4.54 -5.48
N SER A 30 12.51 5.15 -6.66
CA SER A 30 12.97 6.52 -6.86
C SER A 30 12.27 7.46 -5.86
N PRO A 31 12.99 8.39 -5.20
CA PRO A 31 12.40 9.33 -4.25
C PRO A 31 11.45 10.34 -4.92
N LEU A 32 11.42 10.38 -6.26
CA LEU A 32 10.53 11.22 -7.05
C LEU A 32 9.17 10.56 -7.31
N ILE A 33 9.00 9.28 -6.94
CA ILE A 33 7.74 8.58 -7.11
C ILE A 33 6.91 8.74 -5.84
N PRO A 34 5.75 9.42 -5.90
CA PRO A 34 4.86 9.55 -4.76
C PRO A 34 4.25 8.21 -4.35
N LEU A 35 4.13 8.04 -3.04
CA LEU A 35 3.49 6.87 -2.42
C LEU A 35 2.12 7.27 -1.89
N HIS A 36 1.10 6.50 -2.25
CA HIS A 36 -0.28 6.74 -1.80
C HIS A 36 -0.82 5.51 -1.07
N MET A 37 -0.93 5.61 0.25
CA MET A 37 -1.57 4.61 1.08
C MET A 37 -3.06 4.92 1.25
N GLY A 38 -3.90 3.90 1.15
CA GLY A 38 -5.33 4.03 1.35
C GLY A 38 -5.98 2.69 1.68
N LYS A 39 -7.30 2.70 1.89
CA LYS A 39 -8.05 1.46 2.10
C LYS A 39 -8.20 0.70 0.78
N THR A 40 -8.03 -0.62 0.82
CA THR A 40 -8.02 -1.47 -0.37
C THR A 40 -9.34 -1.41 -1.16
N GLU A 41 -10.49 -1.24 -0.49
CA GLU A 41 -11.78 -1.10 -1.16
C GLU A 41 -11.89 0.14 -2.06
N LYS A 42 -11.02 1.14 -1.88
CA LYS A 42 -10.94 2.35 -2.72
C LYS A 42 -9.79 2.30 -3.73
N ALA A 43 -9.01 1.22 -3.77
CA ALA A 43 -7.80 1.15 -4.56
C ALA A 43 -8.07 1.15 -6.07
N SER A 44 -9.17 0.54 -6.53
CA SER A 44 -9.59 0.59 -7.94
C SER A 44 -10.00 2.01 -8.36
N ILE A 45 -10.82 2.68 -7.53
CA ILE A 45 -11.25 4.07 -7.73
C ILE A 45 -10.04 5.00 -7.80
N MET A 46 -9.02 4.74 -6.97
CA MET A 46 -7.79 5.53 -6.97
C MET A 46 -7.08 5.49 -8.31
N ILE A 47 -6.90 4.30 -8.90
CA ILE A 47 -6.25 4.20 -10.22
C ILE A 47 -7.14 4.75 -11.33
N GLU A 48 -8.44 4.50 -11.29
CA GLU A 48 -9.38 4.95 -12.33
C GLU A 48 -9.45 6.48 -12.46
N HIS A 49 -9.52 7.22 -11.35
CA HIS A 49 -9.75 8.66 -11.38
C HIS A 49 -8.49 9.52 -11.25
N HIS A 50 -7.39 8.94 -10.77
CA HIS A 50 -6.20 9.70 -10.39
C HIS A 50 -4.91 9.26 -11.09
N PHE A 51 -4.97 8.25 -11.97
CA PHE A 51 -3.87 7.93 -12.88
C PHE A 51 -3.46 9.15 -13.69
N GLY A 52 -2.15 9.34 -13.89
CA GLY A 52 -1.65 10.47 -14.68
C GLY A 52 -1.76 11.83 -14.00
N ARG A 53 -2.38 11.92 -12.82
CA ARG A 53 -2.58 13.14 -12.01
C ARG A 53 -1.86 13.04 -10.66
N GLN A 54 -2.49 12.45 -9.65
CA GLN A 54 -1.86 12.21 -8.36
C GLN A 54 -1.00 10.94 -8.41
N LEU A 55 -1.46 9.91 -9.12
CA LEU A 55 -0.70 8.70 -9.37
C LEU A 55 0.21 8.89 -10.58
N GLN A 56 1.28 9.65 -10.36
CA GLN A 56 2.36 9.84 -11.31
C GLN A 56 3.65 9.20 -10.76
N PRO A 57 4.61 8.81 -11.61
CA PRO A 57 4.46 8.63 -13.06
C PRO A 57 3.55 7.43 -13.39
N PRO A 58 3.08 7.28 -14.63
CA PRO A 58 3.21 8.18 -15.79
C PRO A 58 2.49 9.52 -15.60
N ILE A 59 2.90 10.55 -16.34
CA ILE A 59 2.25 11.89 -16.34
C ILE A 59 1.26 11.96 -17.49
N GLY A 60 0.04 12.40 -17.23
CA GLY A 60 -1.03 12.51 -18.22
C GLY A 60 -1.91 11.25 -18.27
N GLU A 61 -3.22 11.47 -18.27
CA GLU A 61 -4.24 10.40 -18.21
C GLU A 61 -4.23 9.49 -19.45
N GLU A 62 -4.02 10.09 -20.62
CA GLU A 62 -3.98 9.43 -21.93
C GLU A 62 -2.96 8.27 -21.97
N ARG A 63 -1.90 8.37 -21.17
CA ARG A 63 -0.78 7.40 -21.15
C ARG A 63 -1.19 6.03 -20.63
N ILE A 64 -2.34 5.90 -19.97
CA ILE A 64 -2.84 4.59 -19.56
C ILE A 64 -3.06 3.66 -20.76
N ASN A 65 -3.38 4.22 -21.93
CA ASN A 65 -3.58 3.48 -23.17
C ASN A 65 -2.27 2.97 -23.79
N GLU A 66 -1.13 3.53 -23.40
CA GLU A 66 0.21 3.08 -23.80
C GLU A 66 0.68 1.88 -22.96
N LEU A 67 -0.04 1.59 -21.88
CA LEU A 67 0.34 0.58 -20.90
C LEU A 67 -0.45 -0.69 -21.15
N GLY A 68 0.14 -1.77 -20.66
CA GLY A 68 -0.45 -3.09 -20.73
C GLY A 68 -1.71 -3.26 -19.88
N LYS A 69 -2.15 -4.50 -19.72
CA LYS A 69 -3.23 -4.83 -18.80
C LYS A 69 -2.77 -4.71 -17.37
N TRP A 70 -3.55 -4.04 -16.52
CA TRP A 70 -3.31 -4.00 -15.08
C TRP A 70 -3.69 -5.36 -14.45
N VAL A 71 -2.70 -6.14 -14.03
CA VAL A 71 -2.86 -7.53 -13.59
C VAL A 71 -2.42 -7.73 -12.14
N ARG A 72 -3.12 -8.60 -11.42
CA ARG A 72 -2.77 -9.03 -10.05
C ARG A 72 -1.88 -10.26 -10.08
N LYS A 73 -0.85 -10.25 -9.24
CA LYS A 73 -0.06 -11.43 -8.87
C LYS A 73 -0.16 -11.63 -7.37
N GLU A 74 -0.58 -12.82 -6.95
CA GLU A 74 -0.64 -13.21 -5.54
C GLU A 74 0.74 -13.63 -5.05
N ILE A 75 1.15 -13.11 -3.90
CA ILE A 75 2.40 -13.47 -3.25
C ILE A 75 2.12 -13.82 -1.80
N ASN A 76 2.46 -15.05 -1.41
CA ASN A 76 2.41 -15.51 -0.04
C ASN A 76 3.77 -15.26 0.62
N VAL A 77 3.77 -14.65 1.79
CA VAL A 77 4.98 -14.30 2.52
C VAL A 77 4.87 -14.74 3.97
N SER A 78 5.98 -15.27 4.50
CA SER A 78 6.11 -15.66 5.90
C SER A 78 7.30 -14.95 6.52
N GLY A 79 7.25 -14.78 7.84
CA GLY A 79 8.30 -14.15 8.61
C GLY A 79 8.24 -14.50 10.08
N ASN A 80 9.37 -14.41 10.77
CA ASN A 80 9.47 -14.79 12.18
C ASN A 80 10.17 -13.73 13.06
N SER A 81 10.54 -12.58 12.49
CA SER A 81 11.28 -11.52 13.17
C SER A 81 10.85 -10.14 12.69
N TRP A 82 10.86 -9.19 13.61
CA TRP A 82 10.68 -7.76 13.33
C TRP A 82 12.01 -7.05 13.03
N ASP A 83 13.12 -7.60 13.55
CA ASP A 83 14.47 -7.07 13.42
C ASP A 83 15.00 -7.06 11.98
N ALA A 84 14.43 -7.88 11.09
CA ALA A 84 14.83 -7.96 9.69
C ALA A 84 13.60 -8.06 8.79
N SER A 85 13.78 -7.73 7.51
CA SER A 85 12.77 -8.06 6.51
C SER A 85 12.88 -9.54 6.14
N SER A 86 11.73 -10.20 6.03
CA SER A 86 11.65 -11.62 5.70
C SER A 86 11.90 -11.86 4.23
N VAL A 87 11.38 -10.97 3.38
CA VAL A 87 11.43 -11.14 1.94
C VAL A 87 11.30 -9.82 1.21
N ASP A 88 11.94 -9.71 0.05
CA ASP A 88 11.75 -8.60 -0.87
C ASP A 88 10.86 -9.05 -2.03
N ILE A 89 9.90 -8.20 -2.40
CA ILE A 89 9.10 -8.32 -3.61
C ILE A 89 9.61 -7.29 -4.61
N ALA A 90 10.37 -7.74 -5.60
CA ALA A 90 10.94 -6.90 -6.63
C ALA A 90 9.99 -6.79 -7.83
N VAL A 91 9.80 -5.56 -8.33
CA VAL A 91 9.03 -5.27 -9.55
C VAL A 91 10.00 -4.67 -10.57
N ALA A 92 10.17 -5.36 -11.71
CA ALA A 92 11.21 -5.07 -12.67
C ALA A 92 11.20 -3.60 -13.14
N GLY A 93 12.33 -2.91 -12.99
CA GLY A 93 12.51 -1.51 -13.40
C GLY A 93 11.86 -0.46 -12.50
N LEU A 94 11.05 -0.84 -11.52
CA LEU A 94 10.29 0.08 -10.66
C LEU A 94 10.84 0.17 -9.23
N GLY A 95 11.43 -0.93 -8.74
CA GLY A 95 11.97 -1.02 -7.39
C GLY A 95 11.58 -2.31 -6.69
N TRP A 96 11.51 -2.29 -5.37
CA TRP A 96 11.03 -3.42 -4.58
C TRP A 96 10.38 -2.98 -3.27
N CYS A 97 9.58 -3.88 -2.69
CA CYS A 97 9.05 -3.71 -1.35
C CYS A 97 9.70 -4.75 -0.43
N ALA A 98 10.38 -4.31 0.63
CA ALA A 98 10.86 -5.19 1.67
C ALA A 98 9.72 -5.41 2.67
N ILE A 99 9.36 -6.68 2.88
CA ILE A 99 8.27 -7.07 3.76
C ILE A 99 8.87 -7.61 5.04
N GLY A 100 8.37 -7.15 6.19
CA GLY A 100 8.63 -7.92 7.40
C GLY A 100 7.46 -7.95 8.35
N LEU A 101 7.37 -9.11 8.97
CA LEU A 101 6.26 -9.59 9.75
C LEU A 101 6.75 -10.76 10.61
N LYS A 102 6.05 -11.02 11.71
CA LYS A 102 6.19 -12.23 12.51
C LYS A 102 4.95 -13.11 12.38
N GLY A 103 4.71 -13.63 11.18
CA GLY A 103 3.54 -14.40 10.82
C GLY A 103 3.48 -14.65 9.32
N GLU A 104 2.27 -14.82 8.81
CA GLU A 104 1.96 -15.07 7.40
C GLU A 104 1.13 -13.92 6.83
N ALA A 105 1.32 -13.63 5.55
CA ALA A 105 0.50 -12.67 4.81
C ALA A 105 0.27 -13.10 3.37
N VAL A 106 -0.89 -12.73 2.83
CA VAL A 106 -1.22 -12.80 1.41
C VAL A 106 -1.22 -11.39 0.85
N LEU A 107 -0.36 -11.14 -0.13
CA LEU A 107 -0.20 -9.84 -0.77
C LEU A 107 -0.67 -9.90 -2.23
N GLY A 108 -1.51 -8.94 -2.61
CA GLY A 108 -1.89 -8.71 -4.01
C GLY A 108 -0.98 -7.66 -4.64
N VAL A 109 -0.04 -8.08 -5.48
CA VAL A 109 0.86 -7.17 -6.20
C VAL A 109 0.30 -6.91 -7.59
N TRP A 110 -0.06 -5.65 -7.85
CA TRP A 110 -0.61 -5.23 -9.13
C TRP A 110 0.40 -4.43 -9.92
N THR A 111 0.56 -4.76 -11.20
CA THR A 111 1.35 -4.00 -12.16
C THR A 111 0.87 -4.32 -13.58
N TYR A 112 1.52 -3.78 -14.60
CA TYR A 112 1.16 -4.04 -16.00
C TYR A 112 1.67 -5.41 -16.48
N ASP A 113 0.94 -6.04 -17.39
CA ASP A 113 1.37 -7.28 -18.01
C ASP A 113 2.72 -7.11 -18.75
N GLY A 114 3.51 -8.17 -18.77
CA GLY A 114 4.90 -8.12 -19.23
C GLY A 114 5.91 -7.60 -18.21
N ILE A 115 5.48 -7.03 -17.08
CA ILE A 115 6.38 -6.64 -15.98
C ILE A 115 6.55 -7.81 -14.99
N ASP A 116 7.79 -8.20 -14.75
CA ASP A 116 8.13 -9.26 -13.81
C ASP A 116 8.00 -8.81 -12.36
N VAL A 117 7.45 -9.71 -11.53
CA VAL A 117 7.36 -9.58 -10.08
C VAL A 117 8.00 -10.81 -9.48
N VAL A 118 9.05 -10.61 -8.69
CA VAL A 118 9.89 -11.70 -8.18
C VAL A 118 10.02 -11.58 -6.67
N GLN A 119 9.79 -12.68 -5.99
CA GLN A 119 10.12 -12.85 -4.58
C GLN A 119 11.60 -13.23 -4.45
N ARG A 120 12.35 -12.53 -3.61
CA ARG A 120 13.77 -12.81 -3.36
C ARG A 120 14.13 -12.64 -1.89
N ASN A 121 15.29 -13.18 -1.49
CA ASN A 121 15.84 -12.96 -0.16
C ASN A 121 15.97 -11.47 0.13
N SER A 122 15.63 -11.07 1.36
CA SER A 122 15.68 -9.66 1.71
C SER A 122 17.10 -9.11 1.68
N LEU A 123 17.25 -7.91 1.13
CA LEU A 123 18.48 -7.15 1.20
C LEU A 123 18.57 -6.27 2.47
N ILE A 124 17.48 -6.15 3.25
CA ILE A 124 17.48 -5.42 4.52
C ILE A 124 17.77 -6.41 5.65
N SER A 125 19.05 -6.52 6.00
CA SER A 125 19.52 -7.45 7.04
C SER A 125 19.14 -7.05 8.47
N ARG A 126 18.94 -5.74 8.71
CA ARG A 126 18.50 -5.21 10.01
C ARG A 126 17.60 -3.99 9.81
N ARG A 127 16.51 -3.93 10.55
CA ARG A 127 15.66 -2.75 10.73
C ARG A 127 16.01 -2.04 12.03
N ALA A 128 15.60 -0.78 12.13
CA ALA A 128 15.79 0.00 13.34
C ALA A 128 14.86 -0.49 14.45
N GLU A 129 15.37 -0.55 15.68
CA GLU A 129 14.63 -1.02 16.87
C GLU A 129 13.37 -0.16 17.14
N ILE A 130 13.39 1.11 16.73
CA ILE A 130 12.27 2.06 16.93
C ILE A 130 11.02 1.76 16.11
N PHE A 131 11.08 0.84 15.13
CA PHE A 131 9.90 0.56 14.32
C PHE A 131 8.78 -0.10 15.14
N GLU A 132 9.08 -0.79 16.25
CA GLU A 132 8.11 -1.49 17.11
C GLU A 132 7.26 -0.59 18.02
N GLU A 133 7.46 0.73 17.98
CA GLU A 133 6.63 1.64 18.76
C GLU A 133 5.24 1.80 18.12
N ALA A 134 4.19 1.76 18.94
CA ALA A 134 2.85 2.15 18.54
C ALA A 134 2.89 3.60 18.04
N GLY A 135 3.01 3.77 16.72
CA GLY A 135 3.15 5.07 16.08
C GLY A 135 1.93 5.98 16.29
N PHE A 136 1.96 7.16 15.68
CA PHE A 136 0.91 8.19 15.82
C PHE A 136 -0.53 7.70 15.59
N THR A 137 -0.72 6.64 14.81
CA THR A 137 -2.02 6.03 14.48
C THR A 137 -2.70 5.37 15.69
N ASP A 138 -1.94 4.88 16.67
CA ASP A 138 -2.47 4.28 17.92
C ASP A 138 -2.50 5.27 19.09
N SER A 139 -2.12 6.53 18.87
CA SER A 139 -2.30 7.53 19.92
C SER A 139 -3.80 7.67 20.20
N LYS A 140 -4.20 7.51 21.46
CA LYS A 140 -5.60 7.69 21.91
C LYS A 140 -6.18 9.03 21.42
N ILE A 141 -5.33 10.04 21.28
CA ILE A 141 -5.67 11.37 20.80
C ILE A 141 -6.09 11.33 19.31
N VAL A 142 -5.30 10.72 18.43
CA VAL A 142 -5.62 10.61 16.99
C VAL A 142 -6.83 9.71 16.78
N SER A 143 -6.91 8.56 17.47
CA SER A 143 -8.07 7.67 17.39
C SER A 143 -9.39 8.35 17.83
N GLN A 144 -9.34 9.17 18.88
CA GLN A 144 -10.48 9.98 19.33
C GLN A 144 -10.83 11.08 18.32
N ALA A 145 -9.84 11.74 17.73
CA ALA A 145 -10.05 12.77 16.71
C ALA A 145 -10.69 12.21 15.44
N ASP A 146 -10.17 11.08 14.91
CA ASP A 146 -10.71 10.40 13.73
C ASP A 146 -12.14 9.88 13.97
N SER A 147 -12.41 9.39 15.17
CA SER A 147 -13.74 8.96 15.59
C SER A 147 -14.72 10.14 15.67
N ALA A 148 -14.28 11.30 16.16
CA ALA A 148 -15.08 12.51 16.22
C ALA A 148 -15.37 13.08 14.82
N ALA A 149 -14.37 13.15 13.95
CA ALA A 149 -14.53 13.60 12.57
C ALA A 149 -15.46 12.68 11.76
N SER A 150 -15.34 11.36 11.93
CA SER A 150 -16.21 10.37 11.29
C SER A 150 -17.67 10.48 11.73
N LYS A 151 -17.93 10.87 12.98
CA LYS A 151 -19.30 11.12 13.50
C LYS A 151 -19.88 12.41 12.93
N LEU A 152 -19.08 13.47 12.82
CA LEU A 152 -19.51 14.76 12.27
C LEU A 152 -19.91 14.66 10.79
N ASN A 153 -19.17 13.86 10.00
CA ASN A 153 -19.48 13.60 8.59
C ASN A 153 -20.75 12.76 8.39
N ARG A 154 -21.12 11.91 9.36
CA ARG A 154 -22.40 11.18 9.31
C ARG A 154 -23.58 12.07 9.65
N SER A 155 -23.43 13.00 10.59
CA SER A 155 -24.51 13.94 10.96
C SER A 155 -24.83 14.96 9.86
N THR A 156 -23.83 15.40 9.09
CA THR A 156 -23.99 16.34 7.97
C THR A 156 -24.61 15.68 6.73
N CYS A 157 -24.37 14.38 6.50
CA CYS A 157 -25.03 13.64 5.43
C CYS A 157 -26.54 13.43 5.70
N CYS A 158 -26.96 13.39 6.97
CA CYS A 158 -28.37 13.24 7.33
C CYS A 158 -29.18 14.55 7.33
N THR A 159 -28.55 15.72 7.11
CA THR A 159 -29.23 17.02 7.15
C THR A 159 -29.54 17.65 5.78
N PHE A 160 -29.09 17.06 4.67
CA PHE A 160 -29.36 17.55 3.31
C PHE A 160 -30.42 16.75 2.53
N GLY A 161 -31.26 15.97 3.23
CA GLY A 161 -32.38 15.24 2.64
C GLY A 161 -33.70 15.66 3.26
N ASN A 162 -34.07 16.93 3.15
CA ASN A 162 -35.44 17.45 3.32
C ASN A 162 -35.50 18.95 2.97
N ILE A 163 -35.35 19.28 1.69
CA ILE A 163 -36.05 20.38 1.00
C ILE A 163 -36.25 19.94 -0.45
#